data_AF-A0A2X3M5D0-F1
#
_entry.id   AF-A0A2X3M5D0-F1
#
_cell.length_a   1.000
_cell.length_b   1.000
_cell.length_c   1.000
_cell.angle_alpha   90.00
_cell.angle_beta   90.00
_cell.angle_gamma   90.00
#
_symmetry.space_group_name_H-M   'P 1'
#
loop_
_entity.id
_entity.type
_entity.pdbx_description
1 polymer ?
#
loop_
_entity_poly.entity_id
_entity_poly.type
_entity_poly.pdbx_seq_one_letter_code
_entity_poly.pdbx_strand_id
1 'polypeptide(L)' 'MSQSICSTGLRWLWLVVVVLIIDLGSKYLILQNFALGDTVPLFPSLNLHYARNYGAGV' A
#
# COMPACT_ATOMS: atom_id res chain seq x y z
N MET A 1 -26.07 -4.87 27.44
CA MET A 1 -26.02 -5.63 26.16
C MET A 1 -24.80 -5.15 25.41
N SER A 2 -23.83 -6.02 25.10
CA SER A 2 -22.68 -5.62 24.27
C SER A 2 -23.14 -5.50 22.82
N GLN A 3 -22.73 -4.42 22.16
CA GLN A 3 -22.99 -4.24 20.73
C GLN A 3 -22.03 -5.14 19.95
N SER A 4 -22.53 -5.83 18.93
CA SER A 4 -21.68 -6.61 18.03
C SER A 4 -20.75 -5.65 17.26
N ILE A 5 -19.50 -6.09 17.02
CA ILE A 5 -18.48 -5.32 16.30
C ILE A 5 -18.99 -4.86 14.94
N CYS A 6 -19.79 -5.69 14.26
CA CYS A 6 -20.39 -5.39 12.95
C CYS A 6 -21.44 -4.27 12.99
N SER A 7 -21.98 -3.94 14.17
CA SER A 7 -22.95 -2.86 14.38
C SER A 7 -22.31 -1.53 14.76
N THR A 8 -20.98 -1.45 14.79
CA THR A 8 -20.22 -0.26 15.16
C THR A 8 -19.23 0.13 14.06
N GLY A 9 -18.60 1.30 14.20
CA GLY A 9 -17.51 1.71 13.31
C GLY A 9 -16.32 0.75 13.27
N LEU A 10 -16.15 -0.13 14.26
CA LEU A 10 -15.06 -1.11 14.32
C LEU A 10 -15.06 -2.08 13.14
N ARG A 11 -16.19 -2.29 12.46
CA ARG A 11 -16.24 -3.10 11.24
C ARG A 11 -15.27 -2.61 10.14
N TRP A 12 -14.97 -1.31 10.13
CA TRP A 12 -14.05 -0.70 9.16
C TRP A 12 -12.59 -1.09 9.38
N LEU A 13 -12.24 -1.65 10.54
CA LEU A 13 -10.89 -2.18 10.77
C LEU A 13 -10.54 -3.31 9.79
N TRP A 14 -11.53 -4.08 9.31
CA TRP A 14 -11.29 -5.06 8.26
C TRP A 14 -10.83 -4.42 6.95
N LEU A 15 -11.38 -3.26 6.59
CA LEU A 15 -10.92 -2.49 5.44
C LEU A 15 -9.48 -2.00 5.65
N VAL A 16 -9.16 -1.51 6.86
CA VAL A 16 -7.78 -1.12 7.21
C VAL A 16 -6.81 -2.28 7.03
N VAL A 17 -7.16 -3.48 7.50
CA VAL A 17 -6.34 -4.69 7.33
C VAL A 17 -6.11 -5.00 5.85
N VAL A 18 -7.16 -4.95 5.03
CA VAL A 18 -7.03 -5.18 3.57
C VAL A 18 -6.10 -4.14 2.92
N VAL A 19 -6.26 -2.86 3.26
CA VAL A 19 -5.41 -1.78 2.73
C VAL A 19 -3.95 -1.98 3.14
N LEU A 20 -3.69 -2.36 4.40
CA LEU A 20 -2.33 -2.64 4.87
C LEU A 20 -1.69 -3.83 4.17
N ILE A 21 -2.45 -4.89 3.88
CA ILE A 21 -1.95 -6.04 3.12
C ILE A 21 -1.57 -5.60 1.70
N ILE A 22 -2.39 -4.79 1.04
CA ILE A 22 -2.12 -4.27 -0.31
C ILE A 22 -0.90 -3.34 -0.29
N ASP A 23 -0.80 -2.44 0.69
CA ASP A 23 0.33 -1.51 0.83
C ASP A 23 1.66 -2.23 1.06
N LEU A 24 1.71 -3.14 2.05
CA LEU A 24 2.93 -3.88 2.38
C LEU A 24 3.28 -4.88 1.28
N GLY A 25 2.29 -5.58 0.73
CA GLY A 25 2.46 -6.54 -0.36
C GLY A 25 2.99 -5.89 -1.64
N SER A 26 2.43 -4.75 -2.04
CA SER A 26 2.93 -4.02 -3.21
C SER A 26 4.38 -3.56 -3.03
N LYS A 27 4.75 -3.02 -1.86
CA LYS A 27 6.14 -2.65 -1.54
C LYS A 27 7.08 -3.85 -1.59
N TYR A 28 6.66 -4.99 -1.04
CA TYR A 28 7.45 -6.21 -1.08
C TYR A 28 7.72 -6.67 -2.52
N LEU A 29 6.71 -6.64 -3.40
CA LEU A 29 6.87 -6.97 -4.81
C LEU A 29 7.84 -6.01 -5.52
N ILE A 30 7.78 -4.70 -5.25
CA ILE A 30 8.74 -3.75 -5.80
C ILE A 30 10.17 -4.08 -5.34
N LEU A 31 10.38 -4.36 -4.05
CA LEU A 31 11.70 -4.70 -3.51
C LEU A 31 12.31 -5.97 -4.11
N GLN A 32 11.48 -6.93 -4.51
CA GLN A 32 11.96 -8.18 -5.11
C GLN A 32 12.32 -8.06 -6.59
N ASN A 33 11.71 -7.11 -7.31
CA ASN A 33 11.75 -7.09 -8.77
C ASN A 33 12.41 -5.84 -9.37
N PHE A 34 12.65 -4.79 -8.58
CA PHE A 34 13.19 -3.51 -9.05
C PHE A 34 14.50 -3.16 -8.33
N ALA A 35 15.47 -2.64 -9.08
CA ALA A 35 16.58 -1.88 -8.51
C ALA A 35 16.14 -0.43 -8.21
N LEU A 36 16.82 0.22 -7.28
CA LEU A 36 16.50 1.61 -6.92
C LEU A 36 16.64 2.52 -8.15
N GLY A 37 15.59 3.27 -8.47
CA GLY A 37 15.52 4.14 -9.64
C GLY A 37 14.91 3.49 -10.89
N ASP A 38 14.65 2.18 -10.87
CA ASP A 38 14.03 1.51 -12.00
C ASP A 38 12.62 2.04 -12.27
N THR A 39 12.30 2.17 -13.56
CA THR A 39 11.00 2.63 -14.06
C THR A 39 10.46 1.65 -15.09
N VAL A 40 9.24 1.17 -14.89
CA VAL A 40 8.54 0.28 -15.83
C VAL A 40 7.17 0.89 -16.16
N PRO A 41 6.83 1.07 -17.45
CA PRO A 41 5.50 1.55 -17.83
C PRO A 41 4.44 0.47 -17.55
N LEU A 42 3.37 0.84 -16.84
CA LEU A 42 2.26 -0.07 -16.57
C LEU A 42 1.14 0.07 -17.61
N PHE A 43 0.78 1.30 -17.95
CA PHE A 43 -0.14 1.66 -19.03
C PHE A 43 0.14 3.10 -19.48
N PRO A 44 -0.45 3.57 -20.60
CA PRO A 44 -0.20 4.94 -21.07
C PRO A 44 -0.43 5.97 -19.95
N SER A 45 0.55 6.84 -19.72
CA SER A 45 0.55 7.87 -18.67
C SER A 45 0.76 7.38 -17.23
N LEU A 46 1.01 6.09 -16.97
CA LEU A 46 1.40 5.59 -15.64
C LEU A 46 2.64 4.70 -15.68
N ASN A 47 3.61 5.04 -14.83
CA ASN A 47 4.81 4.23 -14.59
C ASN A 47 4.85 3.72 -13.16
N LEU A 48 5.37 2.51 -12.98
CA LEU A 48 5.89 2.03 -11.71
C LEU A 48 7.34 2.47 -11.59
N HIS A 49 7.65 3.22 -10.53
CA HIS A 49 9.00 3.70 -10.27
C HIS A 49 9.41 3.33 -8.85
N TYR A 50 10.58 2.71 -8.70
CA TYR A 50 11.09 2.39 -7.38
C TYR A 50 11.93 3.54 -6.80
N ALA A 51 11.31 4.30 -5.90
CA ALA A 51 11.98 5.33 -5.11
C ALA A 51 11.96 4.98 -3.61
N ARG A 52 12.92 5.53 -2.87
CA ARG A 52 12.95 5.51 -1.40
C ARG A 52 12.86 6.94 -0.89
N ASN A 53 11.83 7.25 -0.11
CA ASN A 53 11.70 8.53 0.57
C ASN A 53 12.11 8.38 2.03
N TYR A 54 13.23 8.99 2.41
CA TYR A 54 13.74 9.02 3.78
C TYR A 54 13.26 10.23 4.58
N GLY A 55 12.26 10.98 4.07
CA GLY A 55 11.74 12.20 4.69
C GLY A 55 12.29 13.50 4.09
N ALA A 56 12.65 13.52 2.80
CA ALA A 56 13.28 14.67 2.13
C ALA A 56 12.32 15.80 1.74
N GLY A 57 11.01 15.64 2.00
CA GLY A 57 10.00 16.66 1.75
C GLY A 57 9.65 17.40 3.04
N VAL A 58 10.46 18.41 3.37
CA VAL A 58 10.17 19.49 4.33
C VAL A 58 10.55 20.83 3.70
#